data_AF-A0A812SVH5-F1
#
_entry.id   AF-A0A812SVH5-F1
#
_cell.length_a   1.000
_cell.length_b   1.000
_cell.length_c   1.000
_cell.angle_alpha   90.00
_cell.angle_beta   90.00
_cell.angle_gamma   90.00
#
_symmetry.space_group_name_H-M   'P 1'
#
loop_
_entity.id
_entity.type
_entity.pdbx_description
1 polymer ?
#
loop_
_entity_poly.entity_id
_entity_poly.type
_entity_poly.pdbx_seq_one_letter_code
_entity_poly.pdbx_strand_id
1 'polypeptide(L)'
;MCGTTNASAYADGGQKECAGKFLPGTHDTDFEKCMQAIDCMMNKEMRVVGFDSHQSHIVTFMQQMIPHHANAVNMAKILLKHAETEVAAVEDLEDIMWGMINVQTFQIHEMRNYLASHTAYGDTIHDGVPLLATSVGEHCESTLDVDVVIPTQSQNLSPTTAVSGCTPSDTMLCLKVNLLASETGYYEFAGHTGPSPDIEVRIGQTYTFDQTDPSNWYHAIGFAYYPDGAHGETWGGEERAEVEGKGELLYKIDGAATTCPDAGDTGLDCYEPEFFYPRADWIGKIIIKNADGSDVTQANGTALSQPQELSLYSVPSLDTFDTMCGTTNASAYADGGQKECAGKFLPGTHDTDFEKCMQAIDCMMNKEMRVVGFDSHQSHIVTFMQQMIPHHANAVNMAKILLKHAETEVAAVEDLEDIMWGMINVQNFQIHVMRNYLASHTAYGDTIHDGVPLLATSVGEHCESTLDVDVVIPTQSQNLSPTTSVSGCTPSDTMLCMKVNLLAGETGYYEFAGHTGPSPDIEVRI
;
A
#
# COMPACT_ATOMS: atom_id res chain seq x y z
N MET A 1 -0.59 -23.73 13.81
CA MET A 1 0.85 -23.47 13.68
C MET A 1 1.07 -22.00 13.30
N CYS A 2 0.55 -21.52 12.16
CA CYS A 2 0.80 -20.15 11.66
C CYS A 2 -0.06 -19.01 12.25
N GLY A 3 -1.23 -19.28 12.85
CA GLY A 3 -2.13 -18.20 13.30
C GLY A 3 -2.79 -17.42 12.15
N THR A 4 -2.85 -18.03 10.97
CA THR A 4 -3.46 -17.52 9.74
C THR A 4 -4.80 -18.19 9.47
N THR A 5 -5.60 -17.59 8.59
CA THR A 5 -6.92 -18.13 8.19
C THR A 5 -6.79 -18.89 6.86
N ASN A 6 -7.37 -20.10 6.77
CA ASN A 6 -7.48 -20.95 5.56
C ASN A 6 -6.19 -21.38 4.83
N ALA A 7 -5.01 -20.98 5.30
CA ALA A 7 -3.73 -21.27 4.64
C ALA A 7 -3.30 -22.75 4.67
N SER A 8 -3.89 -23.60 5.52
CA SER A 8 -3.42 -24.98 5.70
C SER A 8 -3.52 -25.86 4.46
N ALA A 9 -4.46 -25.58 3.55
CA ALA A 9 -4.59 -26.32 2.30
C ALA A 9 -3.44 -26.03 1.33
N TYR A 10 -2.78 -24.87 1.46
CA TYR A 10 -1.76 -24.35 0.56
C TYR A 10 -0.33 -24.61 1.04
N ALA A 11 -0.17 -25.12 2.27
CA ALA A 11 1.11 -25.54 2.80
C ALA A 11 1.68 -26.75 2.04
N ASP A 12 2.97 -27.00 2.19
CA ASP A 12 3.69 -28.13 1.59
C ASP A 12 3.02 -29.48 1.91
N GLY A 13 2.75 -30.29 0.89
CA GLY A 13 1.98 -31.53 0.98
C GLY A 13 0.47 -31.34 1.16
N GLY A 14 -0.02 -30.10 1.14
CA GLY A 14 -1.41 -29.73 1.20
C GLY A 14 -2.14 -29.95 -0.13
N GLN A 15 -3.47 -30.01 -0.08
CA GLN A 15 -4.31 -30.28 -1.27
C GLN A 15 -4.22 -29.20 -2.35
N LYS A 16 -3.86 -27.98 -1.97
CA LYS A 16 -3.71 -26.82 -2.83
C LYS A 16 -2.29 -26.28 -2.84
N GLU A 17 -1.28 -27.11 -2.57
CA GLU A 17 0.13 -26.70 -2.70
C GLU A 17 0.42 -26.09 -4.09
N CYS A 18 1.32 -25.11 -4.14
CA CYS A 18 1.79 -24.49 -5.37
C CYS A 18 3.00 -25.24 -5.91
N ALA A 19 3.08 -25.36 -7.24
CA ALA A 19 4.21 -26.02 -7.89
C ALA A 19 5.53 -25.26 -7.69
N GLY A 20 5.48 -23.93 -7.57
CA GLY A 20 6.65 -23.08 -7.32
C GLY A 20 6.68 -22.53 -5.90
N LYS A 21 7.89 -22.25 -5.40
CA LYS A 21 8.11 -21.64 -4.07
C LYS A 21 8.32 -20.12 -4.17
N PHE A 22 7.94 -19.41 -3.12
CA PHE A 22 8.13 -17.96 -2.96
C PHE A 22 9.35 -17.64 -2.09
N LEU A 23 9.72 -18.58 -1.22
CA LEU A 23 10.97 -18.55 -0.48
C LEU A 23 11.86 -19.71 -0.96
N PRO A 24 13.12 -19.46 -1.37
CA PRO A 24 14.08 -20.51 -1.65
C PRO A 24 14.64 -21.07 -0.33
N GLY A 25 15.31 -22.21 -0.40
CA GLY A 25 15.96 -22.82 0.78
C GLY A 25 15.14 -23.94 1.41
N THR A 26 15.57 -24.38 2.60
CA THR A 26 15.02 -25.59 3.24
C THR A 26 13.80 -25.33 4.13
N HIS A 27 13.35 -24.08 4.24
CA HIS A 27 12.24 -23.64 5.09
C HIS A 27 12.41 -24.16 6.52
N ASP A 28 13.56 -23.86 7.11
CA ASP A 28 13.98 -24.42 8.40
C ASP A 28 13.09 -23.90 9.54
N THR A 29 12.50 -22.72 9.37
CA THR A 29 11.67 -22.07 10.39
C THR A 29 10.17 -22.28 10.16
N ASP A 30 9.39 -22.22 11.24
CA ASP A 30 7.93 -22.19 11.13
C ASP A 30 7.45 -20.90 10.43
N PHE A 31 8.21 -19.79 10.56
CA PHE A 31 7.94 -18.55 9.84
C PHE A 31 7.96 -18.76 8.33
N GLU A 32 9.04 -19.33 7.78
CA GLU A 32 9.17 -19.54 6.33
C GLU A 32 8.10 -20.48 5.77
N LYS A 33 7.78 -21.56 6.50
CA LYS A 33 6.69 -22.48 6.10
C LYS A 33 5.34 -21.76 6.06
N CYS A 34 5.10 -20.88 7.03
CA CYS A 34 3.87 -20.12 7.11
C CYS A 34 3.79 -19.06 6.01
N MET A 35 4.88 -18.34 5.72
CA MET A 35 4.97 -17.39 4.62
C MET A 35 4.76 -18.09 3.27
N GLN A 36 5.47 -19.20 3.02
CA GLN A 36 5.31 -20.01 1.81
C GLN A 36 3.85 -20.46 1.58
N ALA A 37 3.15 -20.86 2.63
CA ALA A 37 1.75 -21.30 2.52
C ALA A 37 0.81 -20.14 2.15
N ILE A 38 0.98 -18.95 2.75
CA ILE A 38 0.11 -17.80 2.46
C ILE A 38 0.43 -17.14 1.13
N ASP A 39 1.70 -17.13 0.71
CA ASP A 39 2.08 -16.66 -0.63
C ASP A 39 1.49 -17.56 -1.72
N CYS A 40 1.51 -18.87 -1.48
CA CYS A 40 0.84 -19.83 -2.36
C CYS A 40 -0.68 -19.60 -2.40
N MET A 41 -1.29 -19.40 -1.22
CA MET A 41 -2.72 -19.09 -1.10
C MET A 41 -3.08 -17.86 -1.92
N MET A 42 -2.36 -16.74 -1.74
CA MET A 42 -2.58 -15.52 -2.49
C MET A 42 -2.43 -15.74 -4.00
N ASN A 43 -1.35 -16.37 -4.47
CA ASN A 43 -1.15 -16.63 -5.90
C ASN A 43 -2.26 -17.50 -6.54
N LYS A 44 -2.94 -18.34 -5.76
CA LYS A 44 -4.09 -19.10 -6.25
C LYS A 44 -5.39 -18.33 -6.12
N GLU A 45 -5.62 -17.65 -5.00
CA GLU A 45 -6.87 -16.95 -4.72
C GLU A 45 -7.03 -15.64 -5.49
N MET A 46 -5.95 -15.08 -6.02
CA MET A 46 -5.98 -13.95 -6.97
C MET A 46 -6.46 -14.35 -8.37
N ARG A 47 -6.73 -15.64 -8.63
CA ARG A 47 -7.21 -16.16 -9.91
C ARG A 47 -8.73 -16.15 -9.95
N VAL A 48 -9.32 -15.05 -10.39
CA VAL A 48 -10.76 -14.80 -10.24
C VAL A 48 -11.48 -14.80 -11.58
N VAL A 49 -12.82 -14.89 -11.60
CA VAL A 49 -13.56 -14.66 -12.84
C VAL A 49 -13.40 -13.21 -13.29
N GLY A 50 -13.09 -13.04 -14.59
CA GLY A 50 -12.82 -11.73 -15.19
C GLY A 50 -14.08 -10.99 -15.63
N PHE A 51 -13.86 -9.81 -16.21
CA PHE A 51 -14.91 -8.90 -16.66
C PHE A 51 -15.95 -9.57 -17.56
N ASP A 52 -15.53 -10.52 -18.42
CA ASP A 52 -16.42 -11.29 -19.28
C ASP A 52 -17.59 -11.97 -18.54
N SER A 53 -17.40 -12.33 -17.26
CA SER A 53 -18.42 -13.06 -16.48
C SER A 53 -19.49 -12.15 -15.88
N HIS A 54 -19.11 -10.96 -15.40
CA HIS A 54 -19.99 -10.08 -14.60
C HIS A 54 -20.07 -8.63 -15.11
N GLN A 55 -19.26 -8.27 -16.11
CA GLN A 55 -19.24 -6.97 -16.80
C GLN A 55 -19.04 -5.77 -15.84
N SER A 56 -18.14 -5.89 -14.86
CA SER A 56 -17.86 -4.83 -13.87
C SER A 56 -16.40 -4.81 -13.45
N HIS A 57 -15.72 -3.67 -13.65
CA HIS A 57 -14.32 -3.51 -13.24
C HIS A 57 -14.17 -3.58 -11.72
N ILE A 58 -15.13 -2.97 -10.99
CA ILE A 58 -15.16 -3.00 -9.53
C ILE A 58 -15.24 -4.43 -9.02
N VAL A 59 -16.07 -5.30 -9.62
CA VAL A 59 -16.18 -6.70 -9.17
C VAL A 59 -14.88 -7.49 -9.44
N THR A 60 -14.20 -7.30 -10.57
CA THR A 60 -12.87 -7.92 -10.78
C THR A 60 -11.88 -7.45 -9.73
N PHE A 61 -11.81 -6.15 -9.49
CA PHE A 61 -10.97 -5.55 -8.47
C PHE A 61 -11.26 -6.11 -7.06
N MET A 62 -12.52 -6.14 -6.62
CA MET A 62 -12.88 -6.62 -5.27
C MET A 62 -12.55 -8.11 -5.09
N GLN A 63 -12.78 -8.93 -6.11
CA GLN A 63 -12.49 -10.35 -6.03
C GLN A 63 -11.00 -10.63 -5.83
N GLN A 64 -10.11 -9.81 -6.40
CA GLN A 64 -8.67 -9.92 -6.23
C GLN A 64 -8.19 -9.22 -4.95
N MET A 65 -8.69 -8.03 -4.65
CA MET A 65 -8.21 -7.26 -3.50
C MET A 65 -8.59 -7.85 -2.15
N ILE A 66 -9.69 -8.61 -2.05
CA ILE A 66 -10.02 -9.32 -0.81
C ILE A 66 -8.95 -10.36 -0.42
N PRO A 67 -8.62 -11.37 -1.26
CA PRO A 67 -7.55 -12.32 -0.93
C PRO A 67 -6.16 -11.67 -0.87
N HIS A 68 -5.89 -10.61 -1.65
CA HIS A 68 -4.67 -9.79 -1.52
C HIS A 68 -4.52 -9.19 -0.12
N HIS A 69 -5.54 -8.43 0.34
CA HIS A 69 -5.53 -7.83 1.67
C HIS A 69 -5.53 -8.88 2.78
N ALA A 70 -6.23 -9.99 2.60
CA ALA A 70 -6.22 -11.10 3.56
C ALA A 70 -4.82 -11.70 3.70
N ASN A 71 -4.04 -11.75 2.61
CA ASN A 71 -2.64 -12.15 2.67
C ASN A 71 -1.77 -11.14 3.44
N ALA A 72 -1.94 -9.84 3.21
CA ALA A 72 -1.24 -8.80 3.99
C ALA A 72 -1.52 -8.94 5.51
N VAL A 73 -2.78 -9.15 5.89
CA VAL A 73 -3.18 -9.41 7.29
C VAL A 73 -2.50 -10.68 7.82
N ASN A 74 -2.46 -11.76 7.04
CA ASN A 74 -1.81 -13.00 7.45
C ASN A 74 -0.28 -12.85 7.60
N MET A 75 0.39 -12.14 6.71
CA MET A 75 1.83 -11.85 6.82
C MET A 75 2.15 -11.07 8.10
N ALA A 76 1.38 -10.00 8.38
CA ALA A 76 1.55 -9.21 9.60
C ALA A 76 1.33 -10.06 10.87
N LYS A 77 0.30 -10.92 10.87
CA LYS A 77 0.05 -11.87 11.98
C LYS A 77 1.18 -12.88 12.16
N ILE A 78 1.75 -13.40 11.06
CA ILE A 78 2.89 -14.31 11.12
C ILE A 78 4.11 -13.59 11.72
N LEU A 79 4.42 -12.37 11.26
CA LEU A 79 5.56 -11.63 11.77
C LEU A 79 5.42 -11.34 13.27
N LEU A 80 4.27 -10.82 13.70
CA LEU A 80 3.99 -10.57 15.13
C LEU A 80 4.08 -11.86 15.97
N LYS A 81 3.65 -12.99 15.41
CA LYS A 81 3.65 -14.26 16.12
C LYS A 81 5.04 -14.88 16.26
N HIS A 82 5.84 -14.82 15.21
CA HIS A 82 7.09 -15.57 15.11
C HIS A 82 8.33 -14.72 15.36
N ALA A 83 8.20 -13.39 15.32
CA ALA A 83 9.30 -12.43 15.48
C ALA A 83 8.96 -11.30 16.47
N GLU A 84 8.09 -11.53 17.47
CA GLU A 84 7.62 -10.53 18.45
C GLU A 84 8.77 -9.68 19.04
N THR A 85 9.87 -10.32 19.47
CA THR A 85 11.02 -9.61 20.05
C THR A 85 11.83 -8.84 19.03
N GLU A 86 11.89 -9.29 17.78
CA GLU A 86 12.54 -8.55 16.69
C GLU A 86 11.69 -7.33 16.32
N VAL A 87 10.38 -7.50 16.24
CA VAL A 87 9.42 -6.42 15.94
C VAL A 87 9.50 -5.32 17.00
N ALA A 88 9.46 -5.67 18.27
CA ALA A 88 9.56 -4.71 19.38
C ALA A 88 10.91 -3.98 19.45
N ALA A 89 11.94 -4.47 18.74
CA ALA A 89 13.25 -3.84 18.68
C ALA A 89 13.37 -2.82 17.53
N VAL A 90 12.39 -2.73 16.64
CA VAL A 90 12.34 -1.76 15.54
C VAL A 90 11.31 -0.70 15.90
N GLU A 91 11.72 0.57 15.89
CA GLU A 91 10.86 1.71 16.17
C GLU A 91 9.63 1.69 15.24
N ASP A 92 8.45 1.90 15.85
CA ASP A 92 7.13 1.96 15.22
C ASP A 92 6.67 0.72 14.42
N LEU A 93 7.48 -0.34 14.33
CA LEU A 93 7.15 -1.49 13.48
C LEU A 93 5.93 -2.26 14.00
N GLU A 94 5.76 -2.36 15.32
CA GLU A 94 4.57 -2.96 15.93
C GLU A 94 3.31 -2.18 15.53
N ASP A 95 3.33 -0.85 15.61
CA ASP A 95 2.21 0.01 15.23
C ASP A 95 1.89 -0.09 13.74
N ILE A 96 2.91 -0.22 12.88
CA ILE A 96 2.72 -0.47 11.44
C ILE A 96 2.04 -1.83 11.21
N MET A 97 2.42 -2.89 11.93
CA MET A 97 1.76 -4.20 11.83
C MET A 97 0.28 -4.11 12.21
N TRP A 98 -0.04 -3.43 13.31
CA TRP A 98 -1.42 -3.21 13.72
C TRP A 98 -2.19 -2.34 12.74
N GLY A 99 -1.56 -1.30 12.18
CA GLY A 99 -2.12 -0.45 11.14
C GLY A 99 -2.51 -1.26 9.91
N MET A 100 -1.60 -2.10 9.40
CA MET A 100 -1.90 -3.02 8.30
C MET A 100 -3.07 -3.95 8.64
N ILE A 101 -3.05 -4.62 9.79
CA ILE A 101 -4.12 -5.54 10.15
C ILE A 101 -5.48 -4.83 10.19
N ASN A 102 -5.56 -3.67 10.82
CA ASN A 102 -6.82 -2.96 11.03
C ASN A 102 -7.36 -2.38 9.71
N VAL A 103 -6.52 -1.65 8.95
CA VAL A 103 -6.92 -0.97 7.71
C VAL A 103 -7.31 -2.00 6.64
N GLN A 104 -6.48 -3.03 6.45
CA GLN A 104 -6.73 -4.06 5.44
C GLN A 104 -7.99 -4.87 5.79
N THR A 105 -8.23 -5.15 7.08
CA THR A 105 -9.45 -5.85 7.53
C THR A 105 -10.71 -5.02 7.29
N PHE A 106 -10.67 -3.72 7.59
CA PHE A 106 -11.78 -2.81 7.29
C PHE A 106 -12.09 -2.79 5.79
N GLN A 107 -11.07 -2.66 4.95
CA GLN A 107 -11.22 -2.66 3.50
C GLN A 107 -11.84 -3.99 3.01
N ILE A 108 -11.36 -5.15 3.48
CA ILE A 108 -11.98 -6.45 3.16
C ILE A 108 -13.48 -6.46 3.46
N HIS A 109 -13.88 -5.90 4.61
CA HIS A 109 -15.28 -5.87 5.01
C HIS A 109 -16.13 -5.02 4.06
N GLU A 110 -15.66 -3.82 3.69
CA GLU A 110 -16.35 -2.95 2.73
C GLU A 110 -16.45 -3.58 1.33
N MET A 111 -15.37 -4.20 0.86
CA MET A 111 -15.38 -4.91 -0.42
C MET A 111 -16.39 -6.08 -0.42
N ARG A 112 -16.49 -6.83 0.68
CA ARG A 112 -17.48 -7.92 0.83
C ARG A 112 -18.91 -7.40 0.88
N ASN A 113 -19.15 -6.27 1.56
CA ASN A 113 -20.47 -5.63 1.57
C ASN A 113 -20.89 -5.25 0.15
N TYR A 114 -19.98 -4.67 -0.64
CA TYR A 114 -20.23 -4.35 -2.04
C TYR A 114 -20.59 -5.62 -2.85
N LEU A 115 -19.76 -6.66 -2.78
CA LEU A 115 -20.02 -7.93 -3.49
C LEU A 115 -21.35 -8.58 -3.09
N ALA A 116 -21.72 -8.54 -1.81
CA ALA A 116 -22.99 -9.09 -1.32
C ALA A 116 -24.22 -8.39 -1.91
N SER A 117 -24.08 -7.10 -2.24
CA SER A 117 -25.15 -6.28 -2.82
C SER A 117 -25.20 -6.32 -4.35
N HIS A 118 -24.14 -6.81 -5.00
CA HIS A 118 -23.99 -6.75 -6.46
C HIS A 118 -24.70 -7.92 -7.15
N THR A 119 -25.78 -7.63 -7.89
CA THR A 119 -26.62 -8.65 -8.53
C THR A 119 -25.89 -9.48 -9.59
N ALA A 120 -25.14 -8.84 -10.51
CA ALA A 120 -24.41 -9.57 -11.56
C ALA A 120 -23.37 -10.56 -10.99
N TYR A 121 -22.74 -10.21 -9.86
CA TYR A 121 -21.83 -11.11 -9.17
C TYR A 121 -22.60 -12.29 -8.54
N GLY A 122 -23.69 -12.03 -7.81
CA GLY A 122 -24.53 -13.06 -7.22
C GLY A 122 -25.23 -13.99 -8.24
N ASP A 123 -25.45 -13.52 -9.46
CA ASP A 123 -26.02 -14.31 -10.56
C ASP A 123 -24.95 -15.14 -11.31
N THR A 124 -23.66 -14.86 -11.11
CA THR A 124 -22.57 -15.61 -11.74
C THR A 124 -22.45 -16.99 -11.12
N ILE A 125 -22.46 -18.04 -11.95
CA ILE A 125 -22.35 -19.43 -11.52
C ILE A 125 -20.93 -19.94 -11.79
N HIS A 126 -20.24 -20.38 -10.74
CA HIS A 126 -18.95 -21.05 -10.82
C HIS A 126 -19.07 -22.45 -10.19
N ASP A 127 -18.60 -23.49 -10.88
CA ASP A 127 -18.72 -24.89 -10.47
C ASP A 127 -20.14 -25.33 -10.05
N GLY A 128 -21.15 -24.74 -10.69
CA GLY A 128 -22.56 -25.04 -10.43
C GLY A 128 -23.15 -24.38 -9.19
N VAL A 129 -22.41 -23.46 -8.55
CA VAL A 129 -22.86 -22.70 -7.37
C VAL A 129 -22.80 -21.19 -7.66
N PRO A 130 -23.79 -20.40 -7.19
CA PRO A 130 -23.70 -18.94 -7.27
C PRO A 130 -22.53 -18.39 -6.44
N LEU A 131 -21.88 -17.36 -6.96
CA LEU A 131 -20.88 -16.61 -6.20
C LEU A 131 -21.55 -15.80 -5.07
N LEU A 132 -20.86 -15.71 -3.93
CA LEU A 132 -21.27 -14.97 -2.74
C LEU A 132 -20.10 -14.10 -2.29
N ALA A 133 -20.34 -13.11 -1.44
CA ALA A 133 -19.26 -12.26 -0.90
C ALA A 133 -18.15 -13.04 -0.16
N THR A 134 -18.45 -14.26 0.31
CA THR A 134 -17.48 -15.18 0.93
C THR A 134 -16.84 -16.14 -0.07
N SER A 135 -17.33 -16.18 -1.30
CA SER A 135 -16.86 -17.04 -2.40
C SER A 135 -15.89 -16.28 -3.30
N VAL A 136 -14.95 -15.53 -2.73
CA VAL A 136 -13.81 -14.98 -3.47
C VAL A 136 -12.65 -15.98 -3.41
N GLY A 137 -11.78 -15.98 -4.42
CA GLY A 137 -10.64 -16.88 -4.48
C GLY A 137 -10.45 -17.53 -5.84
N GLU A 138 -9.85 -18.73 -5.83
CA GLU A 138 -9.45 -19.50 -7.01
C GLU A 138 -10.66 -19.96 -7.83
N HIS A 139 -11.06 -19.18 -8.84
CA HIS A 139 -12.15 -19.44 -9.77
C HIS A 139 -11.71 -19.78 -11.20
N CYS A 140 -10.40 -19.80 -11.47
CA CYS A 140 -9.87 -20.29 -12.74
C CYS A 140 -8.51 -20.98 -12.56
N GLU A 141 -8.24 -21.97 -13.41
CA GLU A 141 -6.94 -22.63 -13.48
C GLU A 141 -5.91 -21.75 -14.22
N SER A 142 -4.62 -22.05 -14.05
CA SER A 142 -3.52 -21.23 -14.56
C SER A 142 -3.32 -21.27 -16.08
N THR A 143 -4.02 -22.16 -16.79
CA THR A 143 -3.88 -22.37 -18.25
C THR A 143 -5.11 -21.88 -19.02
N LEU A 144 -4.91 -20.98 -19.99
CA LEU A 144 -5.92 -20.62 -20.99
C LEU A 144 -5.85 -21.56 -22.20
N ASP A 145 -7.01 -21.95 -22.73
CA ASP A 145 -7.14 -22.93 -23.82
C ASP A 145 -7.28 -22.28 -25.23
N VAL A 146 -7.03 -20.97 -25.40
CA VAL A 146 -7.23 -20.27 -26.69
C VAL A 146 -6.28 -19.08 -26.91
N ASP A 147 -5.61 -19.04 -28.07
CA ASP A 147 -4.87 -17.88 -28.63
C ASP A 147 -5.77 -17.02 -29.54
N VAL A 148 -5.96 -15.71 -29.30
CA VAL A 148 -6.44 -14.75 -30.34
C VAL A 148 -5.95 -13.29 -30.14
N VAL A 149 -5.74 -12.63 -31.28
CA VAL A 149 -5.24 -11.27 -31.57
C VAL A 149 -6.20 -10.12 -31.21
N ILE A 150 -5.65 -9.01 -30.69
CA ILE A 150 -6.39 -7.83 -30.19
C ILE A 150 -6.20 -6.60 -31.11
N PRO A 151 -7.27 -5.84 -31.46
CA PRO A 151 -7.16 -4.49 -32.02
C PRO A 151 -7.03 -3.42 -30.92
N THR A 152 -6.15 -2.45 -31.14
CA THR A 152 -5.90 -1.31 -30.25
C THR A 152 -6.99 -0.24 -30.34
N GLN A 153 -7.56 0.16 -29.19
CA GLN A 153 -8.21 1.46 -29.04
C GLN A 153 -7.64 2.17 -27.81
N SER A 154 -6.82 3.20 -28.05
CA SER A 154 -6.37 4.10 -27.00
C SER A 154 -7.45 5.15 -26.74
N GLN A 155 -7.92 5.26 -25.51
CA GLN A 155 -8.62 6.46 -25.04
C GLN A 155 -7.57 7.51 -24.67
N ASN A 156 -7.53 8.62 -25.41
CA ASN A 156 -6.72 9.79 -25.06
C ASN A 156 -7.42 10.56 -23.93
N LEU A 157 -6.98 10.34 -22.70
CA LEU A 157 -7.25 11.28 -21.61
C LEU A 157 -6.35 12.49 -21.79
N SER A 158 -6.96 13.67 -21.84
CA SER A 158 -6.25 14.96 -21.92
C SER A 158 -5.84 15.40 -20.51
N PRO A 159 -4.61 15.88 -20.28
CA PRO A 159 -4.23 16.39 -18.97
C PRO A 159 -4.98 17.70 -18.71
N THR A 160 -5.89 17.69 -17.75
CA THR A 160 -6.52 18.89 -17.24
C THR A 160 -5.55 19.61 -16.30
N THR A 161 -5.07 20.78 -16.72
CA THR A 161 -4.18 21.69 -15.95
C THR A 161 -4.93 22.54 -14.90
N ALA A 162 -6.18 22.20 -14.59
CA ALA A 162 -6.97 22.87 -13.57
C ALA A 162 -6.78 22.21 -12.19
N VAL A 163 -6.75 23.04 -11.15
CA VAL A 163 -6.72 22.67 -9.73
C VAL A 163 -8.01 23.16 -9.10
N SER A 164 -8.77 22.27 -8.45
CA SER A 164 -10.08 22.61 -7.90
C SER A 164 -9.95 23.55 -6.70
N GLY A 165 -10.90 24.47 -6.53
CA GLY A 165 -10.94 25.38 -5.38
C GLY A 165 -9.93 26.52 -5.38
N CYS A 166 -8.96 26.55 -6.31
CA CYS A 166 -7.90 27.55 -6.36
C CYS A 166 -7.85 28.29 -7.71
N THR A 167 -7.47 29.57 -7.69
CA THR A 167 -7.23 30.39 -8.90
C THR A 167 -5.79 30.87 -8.90
N PRO A 168 -4.94 30.47 -9.87
CA PRO A 168 -3.53 30.80 -9.85
C PRO A 168 -3.28 32.29 -10.12
N SER A 169 -2.21 32.82 -9.54
CA SER A 169 -1.68 34.16 -9.80
C SER A 169 -0.16 34.17 -9.59
N ASP A 170 0.52 35.28 -9.86
CA ASP A 170 1.98 35.40 -9.72
C ASP A 170 2.51 35.01 -8.32
N THR A 171 1.67 35.06 -7.30
CA THR A 171 1.99 34.66 -5.91
C THR A 171 1.03 33.62 -5.34
N MET A 172 0.12 33.07 -6.16
CA MET A 172 -0.81 32.02 -5.78
C MET A 172 -0.54 30.79 -6.66
N LEU A 173 0.16 29.83 -6.08
CA LEU A 173 0.53 28.56 -6.70
C LEU A 173 -0.51 27.53 -6.25
N CYS A 174 -1.34 27.06 -7.18
CA CYS A 174 -2.35 26.05 -6.91
C CYS A 174 -1.78 24.66 -7.19
N LEU A 175 -1.86 23.75 -6.23
CA LEU A 175 -1.26 22.43 -6.31
C LEU A 175 -2.31 21.33 -6.26
N LYS A 176 -2.02 20.24 -6.97
CA LYS A 176 -2.71 18.96 -6.84
C LYS A 176 -1.70 17.83 -6.91
N VAL A 177 -2.07 16.64 -6.43
CA VAL A 177 -1.25 15.43 -6.60
C VAL A 177 -1.80 14.60 -7.75
N ASN A 178 -0.94 14.31 -8.73
CA ASN A 178 -1.20 13.32 -9.75
C ASN A 178 -0.61 11.97 -9.32
N LEU A 179 -1.45 11.11 -8.74
CA LEU A 179 -1.07 9.77 -8.32
C LEU A 179 -0.64 8.85 -9.47
N LEU A 180 -1.02 9.17 -10.71
CA LEU A 180 -0.68 8.38 -11.90
C LEU A 180 0.68 8.76 -12.49
N ALA A 181 1.37 9.77 -11.94
CA ALA A 181 2.64 10.26 -12.48
C ALA A 181 3.86 9.41 -12.09
N SER A 182 3.76 8.60 -11.03
CA SER A 182 4.82 7.71 -10.53
C SER A 182 4.26 6.70 -9.52
N GLU A 183 5.11 5.87 -8.89
CA GLU A 183 4.73 4.94 -7.81
C GLU A 183 4.01 5.66 -6.64
N THR A 184 4.54 6.80 -6.20
CA THR A 184 4.00 7.59 -5.08
C THR A 184 3.14 8.77 -5.52
N GLY A 185 3.14 9.09 -6.83
CA GLY A 185 2.55 10.30 -7.37
C GLY A 185 3.50 11.50 -7.35
N TYR A 186 3.12 12.58 -8.04
CA TYR A 186 3.85 13.84 -8.07
C TYR A 186 2.91 15.05 -8.02
N TYR A 187 3.40 16.17 -7.50
CA TYR A 187 2.67 17.43 -7.53
C TYR A 187 2.57 17.99 -8.96
N GLU A 188 1.41 18.51 -9.31
CA GLU A 188 1.17 19.33 -10.51
C GLU A 188 0.70 20.71 -10.08
N PHE A 189 1.10 21.73 -10.85
CA PHE A 189 0.76 23.12 -10.57
C PHE A 189 -0.13 23.71 -11.66
N ALA A 190 -1.19 24.41 -11.27
CA ALA A 190 -2.03 25.13 -12.23
C ALA A 190 -1.19 26.14 -13.02
N GLY A 191 -1.27 26.10 -14.35
CA GLY A 191 -0.48 26.98 -15.22
C GLY A 191 0.92 26.45 -15.57
N HIS A 192 1.34 25.30 -15.02
CA HIS A 192 2.58 24.61 -15.39
C HIS A 192 2.27 23.31 -16.14
N THR A 193 3.24 22.83 -16.92
CA THR A 193 3.08 21.59 -17.72
C THR A 193 3.81 20.45 -17.06
N GLY A 194 3.08 19.37 -16.77
CA GLY A 194 3.62 18.11 -16.27
C GLY A 194 3.82 18.04 -14.75
N PRO A 195 4.15 16.84 -14.25
CA PRO A 195 4.44 16.57 -12.84
C PRO A 195 5.79 17.16 -12.41
N SER A 196 5.87 17.58 -11.15
CA SER A 196 7.04 18.18 -10.50
C SER A 196 7.73 19.26 -11.35
N PRO A 197 7.01 20.32 -11.77
CA PRO A 197 7.58 21.37 -12.62
C PRO A 197 8.54 22.26 -11.83
N ASP A 198 9.51 22.85 -12.54
CA ASP A 198 10.30 23.96 -11.98
C ASP A 198 9.38 25.19 -11.79
N ILE A 199 9.41 25.76 -10.59
CA ILE A 199 8.66 26.96 -10.23
C ILE A 199 9.63 28.12 -10.01
N GLU A 200 9.46 29.20 -10.77
CA GLU A 200 10.25 30.42 -10.58
C GLU A 200 9.66 31.27 -9.45
N VAL A 201 10.42 31.42 -8.36
CA VAL A 201 10.08 32.33 -7.25
C VAL A 201 11.06 33.49 -7.15
N ARG A 202 10.59 34.66 -6.72
CA ARG A 202 11.38 35.89 -6.58
C ARG A 202 11.69 36.15 -5.12
N ILE A 203 12.98 36.38 -4.83
CA ILE A 203 13.44 36.79 -3.51
C ILE A 203 12.73 38.07 -3.07
N GLY A 204 12.23 38.08 -1.83
CA GLY A 204 11.52 39.22 -1.25
C GLY A 204 10.02 39.27 -1.57
N GLN A 205 9.50 38.27 -2.31
CA GLN A 205 8.08 38.11 -2.60
C GLN A 205 7.50 36.98 -1.74
N THR A 206 6.27 37.16 -1.26
CA THR A 206 5.51 36.10 -0.57
C THR A 206 4.70 35.30 -1.57
N TYR A 207 4.81 33.98 -1.48
CA TYR A 207 4.06 33.01 -2.28
C TYR A 207 3.10 32.23 -1.39
N THR A 208 1.94 31.89 -1.94
CA THR A 208 0.96 30.99 -1.34
C THR A 208 0.94 29.70 -2.14
N PHE A 209 1.18 28.58 -1.47
CA PHE A 209 1.01 27.25 -2.01
C PHE A 209 -0.33 26.72 -1.50
N ASP A 210 -1.31 26.66 -2.39
CA ASP A 210 -2.68 26.25 -2.09
C ASP A 210 -2.83 24.76 -2.36
N GLN A 211 -3.06 24.00 -1.29
CA GLN A 211 -3.28 22.55 -1.32
C GLN A 211 -4.76 22.19 -1.11
N THR A 212 -5.70 23.07 -1.47
CA THR A 212 -7.15 22.83 -1.24
C THR A 212 -7.72 21.73 -2.13
N ASP A 213 -7.03 21.39 -3.23
CA ASP A 213 -7.50 20.36 -4.13
C ASP A 213 -7.57 18.98 -3.42
N PRO A 214 -8.71 18.26 -3.52
CA PRO A 214 -8.95 16.94 -2.90
C PRO A 214 -7.82 15.91 -3.01
N SER A 215 -7.00 16.03 -4.05
CA SER A 215 -5.86 15.14 -4.27
C SER A 215 -4.69 15.33 -3.31
N ASN A 216 -4.54 16.48 -2.63
CA ASN A 216 -3.41 16.67 -1.71
C ASN A 216 -3.60 15.97 -0.36
N TRP A 217 -4.72 15.27 -0.13
CA TRP A 217 -4.92 14.46 1.07
C TRP A 217 -3.77 13.45 1.27
N TYR A 218 -3.20 13.37 2.48
CA TYR A 218 -1.95 12.65 2.83
C TYR A 218 -0.64 13.19 2.23
N HIS A 219 -0.68 14.28 1.45
CA HIS A 219 0.48 14.86 0.78
C HIS A 219 0.66 16.33 1.17
N ALA A 220 1.11 16.58 2.41
CA ALA A 220 1.48 17.93 2.81
C ALA A 220 2.76 18.35 2.06
N ILE A 221 2.78 19.56 1.49
CA ILE A 221 3.98 20.04 0.81
C ILE A 221 5.01 20.54 1.83
N GLY A 222 6.12 19.81 1.93
CA GLY A 222 7.31 20.23 2.66
C GLY A 222 8.24 21.06 1.77
N PHE A 223 9.08 21.89 2.39
CA PHE A 223 10.11 22.66 1.69
C PHE A 223 11.47 22.31 2.26
N ALA A 224 12.38 21.90 1.39
CA ALA A 224 13.75 21.58 1.76
C ALA A 224 14.76 22.25 0.83
N TYR A 225 15.97 22.44 1.34
CA TYR A 225 17.10 22.94 0.54
C TYR A 225 17.72 21.86 -0.36
N TYR A 226 17.32 20.60 -0.15
CA TYR A 226 17.82 19.43 -0.84
C TYR A 226 16.63 18.58 -1.32
N PRO A 227 16.80 17.82 -2.42
CA PRO A 227 15.85 16.78 -2.79
C PRO A 227 15.57 15.84 -1.61
N ASP A 228 14.33 15.40 -1.50
CA ASP A 228 13.83 14.47 -0.48
C ASP A 228 13.97 14.92 0.99
N GLY A 229 14.47 16.13 1.30
CA GLY A 229 14.28 16.81 2.61
C GLY A 229 14.39 15.92 3.86
N ALA A 230 13.32 15.87 4.67
CA ALA A 230 13.16 14.98 5.83
C ALA A 230 13.34 13.47 5.56
N HIS A 231 13.40 13.03 4.31
CA HIS A 231 13.57 11.62 3.95
C HIS A 231 15.02 11.25 3.56
N GLY A 232 15.95 12.22 3.48
CA GLY A 232 17.36 11.98 3.18
C GLY A 232 17.69 11.83 1.68
N GLU A 233 18.97 11.95 1.30
CA GLU A 233 19.43 11.81 -0.12
C GLU A 233 19.43 10.34 -0.61
N THR A 234 19.37 9.40 0.33
CA THR A 234 19.36 7.96 0.11
C THR A 234 18.42 7.31 1.11
N TRP A 235 17.73 6.24 0.71
CA TRP A 235 16.94 5.40 1.60
C TRP A 235 17.70 5.07 2.90
N GLY A 236 17.06 5.28 4.05
CA GLY A 236 17.64 5.06 5.39
C GLY A 236 18.79 6.00 5.76
N GLY A 237 19.04 7.06 4.99
CA GLY A 237 20.03 8.09 5.28
C GLY A 237 19.51 9.14 6.27
N GLU A 238 20.43 9.94 6.81
CA GLU A 238 20.09 11.07 7.68
C GLU A 238 19.23 12.11 6.93
N GLU A 239 18.28 12.69 7.65
CA GLU A 239 17.45 13.79 7.17
C GLU A 239 18.30 14.98 6.69
N ARG A 240 17.82 15.69 5.68
CA ARG A 240 18.49 16.88 5.14
C ARG A 240 17.87 18.14 5.70
N ALA A 241 18.62 19.23 5.63
CA ALA A 241 18.15 20.53 6.09
C ALA A 241 16.87 20.93 5.36
N GLU A 242 15.79 20.99 6.12
CA GLU A 242 14.53 21.57 5.70
C GLU A 242 14.55 23.10 5.83
N VAL A 243 13.57 23.76 5.22
CA VAL A 243 13.36 25.20 5.38
C VAL A 243 12.65 25.43 6.72
N GLU A 244 13.43 25.54 7.79
CA GLU A 244 12.91 25.69 9.16
C GLU A 244 13.22 27.05 9.80
N GLY A 245 13.71 28.02 9.03
CA GLY A 245 14.02 29.32 9.60
C GLY A 245 12.76 29.98 10.16
N LYS A 246 12.83 30.43 11.42
CA LYS A 246 11.70 31.07 12.09
C LYS A 246 11.13 32.23 11.25
N GLY A 247 9.89 32.09 10.78
CA GLY A 247 9.21 33.07 9.93
C GLY A 247 9.48 32.95 8.42
N GLU A 248 10.15 31.89 7.98
CA GLU A 248 10.33 31.54 6.56
C GLU A 248 9.12 30.77 6.02
N LEU A 249 8.50 29.91 6.83
CA LEU A 249 7.27 29.17 6.50
C LEU A 249 6.17 29.41 7.54
N LEU A 250 4.91 29.35 7.08
CA LEU A 250 3.74 29.32 7.93
C LEU A 250 2.67 28.41 7.31
N TYR A 251 2.49 27.24 7.91
CA TYR A 251 1.38 26.35 7.58
C TYR A 251 0.09 26.84 8.22
N LYS A 252 -1.03 26.70 7.51
CA LYS A 252 -2.35 27.17 7.96
C LYS A 252 -3.41 26.12 7.71
N ILE A 253 -4.33 26.01 8.66
CA ILE A 253 -5.52 25.17 8.57
C ILE A 253 -6.71 26.12 8.57
N ASP A 254 -7.59 26.06 7.57
CA ASP A 254 -8.73 26.98 7.45
C ASP A 254 -8.34 28.47 7.42
N GLY A 255 -7.12 28.77 6.95
CA GLY A 255 -6.55 30.11 6.99
C GLY A 255 -6.15 30.59 8.39
N ALA A 256 -6.35 29.79 9.44
CA ALA A 256 -5.82 30.01 10.77
C ALA A 256 -4.39 29.46 10.89
N ALA A 257 -3.52 30.18 11.58
CA ALA A 257 -2.18 29.68 11.91
C ALA A 257 -2.29 28.45 12.82
N THR A 258 -1.42 27.48 12.60
CA THR A 258 -1.24 26.36 13.54
C THR A 258 -0.77 26.89 14.90
N THR A 259 -1.19 26.26 15.99
CA THR A 259 -0.96 26.77 17.37
C THR A 259 -0.16 25.82 18.26
N CYS A 260 0.50 24.82 17.68
CA CYS A 260 1.36 23.93 18.46
C CYS A 260 2.63 24.70 18.92
N PRO A 261 3.37 24.16 19.92
CA PRO A 261 4.61 24.78 20.42
C PRO A 261 5.64 25.10 19.33
N ASP A 262 5.64 24.32 18.25
CA ASP A 262 6.63 24.37 17.18
C ASP A 262 6.15 25.15 15.94
N ALA A 263 4.98 25.80 16.02
CA ALA A 263 4.39 26.55 14.92
C ALA A 263 5.32 27.68 14.43
N GLY A 264 5.80 27.53 13.20
CA GLY A 264 6.70 28.50 12.54
C GLY A 264 8.16 28.45 13.03
N ASP A 265 8.57 27.40 13.75
CA ASP A 265 9.94 27.16 14.23
C ASP A 265 10.57 25.85 13.69
N THR A 266 9.77 24.84 13.33
CA THR A 266 10.24 23.56 12.70
C THR A 266 9.28 23.15 11.59
N GLY A 267 9.71 22.27 10.68
CA GLY A 267 9.07 21.87 9.43
C GLY A 267 7.57 21.53 9.46
N LEU A 268 7.20 20.32 9.04
CA LEU A 268 5.80 19.92 8.85
C LEU A 268 5.11 19.44 10.13
N ASP A 269 5.84 19.15 11.22
CA ASP A 269 5.37 18.43 12.41
C ASP A 269 4.08 18.97 13.05
N CYS A 270 3.88 20.28 12.98
CA CYS A 270 2.70 20.96 13.53
C CYS A 270 1.42 20.76 12.69
N TYR A 271 1.61 20.35 11.43
CA TYR A 271 0.62 20.35 10.36
C TYR A 271 0.40 18.95 9.78
N GLU A 272 1.46 18.14 9.70
CA GLU A 272 1.45 16.77 9.21
C GLU A 272 0.39 15.88 9.89
N PRO A 273 0.18 15.93 11.22
CA PRO A 273 -0.86 15.12 11.87
C PRO A 273 -2.27 15.34 11.32
N GLU A 274 -2.54 16.52 10.74
CA GLU A 274 -3.85 16.90 10.22
C GLU A 274 -4.10 16.34 8.81
N PHE A 275 -3.08 15.84 8.12
CA PHE A 275 -3.23 15.14 6.83
C PHE A 275 -3.68 13.69 7.00
N PHE A 276 -3.67 13.17 8.24
CA PHE A 276 -4.08 11.83 8.58
C PHE A 276 -5.56 11.69 8.95
N TYR A 277 -6.35 12.79 8.93
CA TYR A 277 -7.81 12.69 9.03
C TYR A 277 -8.40 11.96 7.81
N PRO A 278 -9.59 11.35 7.92
CA PRO A 278 -10.31 10.81 6.76
C PRO A 278 -10.44 11.83 5.63
N ARG A 279 -10.31 11.40 4.37
CA ARG A 279 -10.29 12.29 3.19
C ARG A 279 -11.49 13.24 3.14
N ALA A 280 -12.69 12.74 3.45
CA ALA A 280 -13.90 13.54 3.52
C ALA A 280 -13.84 14.69 4.54
N ASP A 281 -13.14 14.50 5.67
CA ASP A 281 -12.95 15.52 6.71
C ASP A 281 -11.88 16.57 6.31
N TRP A 282 -10.95 16.18 5.44
CA TRP A 282 -9.82 17.02 4.98
C TRP A 282 -10.23 18.05 3.90
N ILE A 283 -11.13 17.71 2.97
CA ILE A 283 -11.52 18.53 1.77
C ILE A 283 -12.11 19.94 2.10
N GLY A 284 -12.35 20.28 3.36
CA GLY A 284 -13.02 21.52 3.77
C GLY A 284 -12.18 22.79 3.93
N LYS A 285 -10.87 22.81 3.62
CA LYS A 285 -9.92 23.75 4.29
C LYS A 285 -8.80 24.30 3.36
N ILE A 286 -8.49 25.63 3.39
CA ILE A 286 -7.18 26.34 3.17
C ILE A 286 -7.16 27.56 2.16
N ILE A 287 -6.62 28.76 2.55
CA ILE A 287 -6.09 29.94 1.75
C ILE A 287 -5.16 30.85 2.66
N ILE A 288 -4.16 31.63 2.18
CA ILE A 288 -3.18 32.45 2.97
C ILE A 288 -3.29 34.01 2.87
N LYS A 289 -3.29 34.76 4.01
CA LYS A 289 -3.11 36.25 4.20
C LYS A 289 -2.48 36.70 5.57
N ASN A 290 -2.08 37.97 5.78
CA ASN A 290 -1.69 38.60 7.06
C ASN A 290 -2.85 38.65 8.09
N ALA A 291 -2.51 38.91 9.37
CA ALA A 291 -3.47 39.02 10.49
C ALA A 291 -4.55 40.13 10.35
N ASP A 292 -4.33 41.10 9.47
CA ASP A 292 -5.29 42.17 9.14
C ASP A 292 -5.99 41.96 7.77
N GLY A 293 -5.66 40.87 7.07
CA GLY A 293 -6.18 40.56 5.72
C GLY A 293 -5.34 41.06 4.53
N SER A 294 -4.14 41.62 4.76
CA SER A 294 -3.20 42.06 3.70
C SER A 294 -2.11 41.02 3.34
N ASP A 295 -1.14 41.33 2.45
CA ASP A 295 -0.06 40.41 2.02
C ASP A 295 1.26 40.65 2.83
N VAL A 296 2.05 39.60 3.14
CA VAL A 296 3.11 39.57 4.20
C VAL A 296 4.51 40.09 3.74
N THR A 297 5.35 40.63 4.67
CA THR A 297 6.80 40.96 4.52
C THR A 297 7.63 40.60 5.80
N GLN A 298 8.97 40.48 5.75
CA GLN A 298 9.85 40.18 6.93
C GLN A 298 9.62 41.10 8.15
N ALA A 299 9.84 40.57 9.37
CA ALA A 299 9.66 41.29 10.64
C ALA A 299 10.59 42.52 10.85
N ASN A 300 11.67 42.68 10.09
CA ASN A 300 12.60 43.83 10.17
C ASN A 300 12.86 44.54 8.83
N GLY A 301 12.22 44.14 7.74
CA GLY A 301 12.30 44.80 6.43
C GLY A 301 13.56 44.53 5.58
N THR A 302 14.31 43.44 5.80
CA THR A 302 15.47 43.06 4.96
C THR A 302 15.23 41.82 4.09
N ALA A 303 16.26 41.31 3.39
CA ALA A 303 16.17 40.20 2.43
C ALA A 303 16.88 38.93 2.93
N LEU A 304 16.38 37.74 2.56
CA LEU A 304 16.94 36.41 2.87
C LEU A 304 18.08 36.03 1.90
N SER A 305 18.98 35.12 2.31
CA SER A 305 20.22 34.77 1.60
C SER A 305 20.42 33.26 1.38
N GLN A 306 20.59 32.81 0.12
CA GLN A 306 21.43 31.70 -0.39
C GLN A 306 21.15 31.55 -1.92
N PRO A 307 22.16 31.58 -2.84
CA PRO A 307 21.89 31.72 -4.29
C PRO A 307 22.26 30.53 -5.20
N GLN A 308 22.42 29.30 -4.71
CA GLN A 308 22.85 28.19 -5.58
C GLN A 308 21.87 27.02 -5.59
N GLU A 309 21.23 26.86 -6.75
CA GLU A 309 20.30 25.80 -7.13
C GLU A 309 21.00 24.44 -7.26
N LEU A 310 20.41 23.40 -6.66
CA LEU A 310 20.84 22.01 -6.78
C LEU A 310 19.96 21.30 -7.81
N SER A 311 20.55 20.36 -8.56
CA SER A 311 19.79 19.53 -9.49
C SER A 311 18.85 18.62 -8.71
N LEU A 312 17.54 18.74 -8.94
CA LEU A 312 16.54 17.78 -8.47
C LEU A 312 16.70 16.43 -9.19
N TYR A 313 16.09 15.37 -8.63
CA TYR A 313 16.00 14.08 -9.31
C TYR A 313 15.21 14.22 -10.62
N SER A 314 15.58 13.43 -11.63
CA SER A 314 14.81 13.36 -12.86
C SER A 314 13.46 12.68 -12.60
N VAL A 315 12.37 13.34 -12.98
CA VAL A 315 11.04 12.72 -13.01
C VAL A 315 11.11 11.43 -13.86
N PRO A 316 10.76 10.26 -13.31
CA PRO A 316 10.66 9.02 -14.06
C PRO A 316 9.75 9.19 -15.28
N SER A 317 10.27 8.83 -16.46
CA SER A 317 9.43 8.74 -17.65
C SER A 317 8.72 7.39 -17.67
N LEU A 318 7.39 7.40 -17.57
CA LEU A 318 6.59 6.20 -17.75
C LEU A 318 6.56 5.79 -19.23
N ASP A 319 6.65 4.49 -19.50
CA ASP A 319 6.49 3.99 -20.86
C ASP A 319 5.01 4.01 -21.30
N THR A 320 4.74 3.59 -22.54
CA THR A 320 3.39 3.61 -23.09
C THR A 320 2.42 2.68 -22.38
N PHE A 321 2.89 1.54 -21.88
CA PHE A 321 2.05 0.57 -21.17
C PHE A 321 1.73 1.10 -19.78
N ASP A 322 2.74 1.55 -19.03
CA ASP A 322 2.56 2.13 -17.70
C ASP A 322 1.73 3.42 -17.75
N THR A 323 1.93 4.25 -18.78
CA THR A 323 1.08 5.43 -19.03
C THR A 323 -0.35 5.04 -19.37
N MET A 324 -0.58 3.92 -20.06
CA MET A 324 -1.94 3.44 -20.37
C MET A 324 -2.62 2.90 -19.11
N CYS A 325 -1.94 2.08 -18.32
CA CYS A 325 -2.48 1.46 -17.11
C CYS A 325 -2.55 2.40 -15.90
N GLY A 326 -1.72 3.46 -15.88
CA GLY A 326 -1.52 4.27 -14.66
C GLY A 326 -0.64 3.57 -13.62
N THR A 327 0.23 2.66 -14.06
CA THR A 327 1.13 1.84 -13.23
C THR A 327 2.58 2.33 -13.34
N THR A 328 3.47 1.70 -12.57
CA THR A 328 4.91 1.91 -12.67
C THR A 328 5.63 0.55 -12.82
N ASN A 329 6.50 0.42 -13.81
CA ASN A 329 7.34 -0.75 -14.08
C ASN A 329 6.58 -2.06 -14.40
N ALA A 330 5.31 -1.99 -14.81
CA ALA A 330 4.51 -3.18 -15.09
C ALA A 330 4.72 -3.74 -16.51
N SER A 331 5.28 -2.93 -17.42
CA SER A 331 5.38 -3.28 -18.85
C SER A 331 6.18 -4.54 -19.14
N ALA A 332 7.20 -4.85 -18.34
CA ALA A 332 7.99 -6.07 -18.49
C ALA A 332 7.17 -7.34 -18.23
N TYR A 333 6.10 -7.25 -17.44
CA TYR A 333 5.27 -8.38 -17.00
C TYR A 333 4.00 -8.57 -17.84
N ALA A 334 3.71 -7.59 -18.71
CA ALA A 334 2.63 -7.69 -19.68
C ALA A 334 2.87 -8.81 -20.71
N ASP A 335 1.82 -9.19 -21.42
CA ASP A 335 1.87 -10.20 -22.47
C ASP A 335 2.89 -9.84 -23.57
N GLY A 336 3.80 -10.77 -23.89
CA GLY A 336 4.94 -10.54 -24.78
C GLY A 336 6.10 -9.76 -24.14
N GLY A 337 5.99 -9.37 -22.86
CA GLY A 337 7.03 -8.73 -22.07
C GLY A 337 8.15 -9.70 -21.68
N GLN A 338 9.31 -9.16 -21.31
CA GLN A 338 10.49 -9.97 -20.96
C GLN A 338 10.29 -10.85 -19.72
N LYS A 339 9.38 -10.44 -18.84
CA LYS A 339 9.03 -11.11 -17.59
C LYS A 339 7.58 -11.59 -17.58
N GLU A 340 6.94 -11.82 -18.73
CA GLU A 340 5.61 -12.42 -18.79
C GLU A 340 5.53 -13.72 -17.95
N CYS A 341 4.39 -13.93 -17.29
CA CYS A 341 4.10 -15.14 -16.53
C CYS A 341 3.52 -16.21 -17.43
N ALA A 342 3.95 -17.46 -17.22
CA ALA A 342 3.36 -18.60 -17.92
C ALA A 342 1.88 -18.82 -17.55
N GLY A 343 1.48 -18.46 -16.34
CA GLY A 343 0.09 -18.58 -15.87
C GLY A 343 -0.66 -17.25 -15.89
N LYS A 344 -1.98 -17.33 -16.09
CA LYS A 344 -2.88 -16.16 -16.10
C LYS A 344 -3.71 -16.05 -14.83
N PHE A 345 -4.00 -14.84 -14.38
CA PHE A 345 -4.78 -14.52 -13.17
C PHE A 345 -6.22 -14.16 -13.49
N LEU A 346 -6.46 -13.64 -14.69
CA LEU A 346 -7.80 -13.47 -15.23
C LEU A 346 -8.02 -14.51 -16.35
N PRO A 347 -9.19 -15.17 -16.42
CA PRO A 347 -9.56 -16.00 -17.55
C PRO A 347 -9.99 -15.13 -18.73
N GLY A 348 -10.12 -15.72 -19.91
CA GLY A 348 -10.62 -15.03 -21.12
C GLY A 348 -9.51 -14.44 -21.98
N THR A 349 -9.90 -13.62 -22.96
CA THR A 349 -9.01 -13.06 -24.00
C THR A 349 -8.35 -11.74 -23.62
N HIS A 350 -8.66 -11.19 -22.43
CA HIS A 350 -8.17 -9.89 -21.95
C HIS A 350 -8.35 -8.78 -22.98
N ASP A 351 -9.59 -8.63 -23.46
CA ASP A 351 -9.89 -7.73 -24.57
C ASP A 351 -9.71 -6.26 -24.17
N THR A 352 -9.94 -5.95 -22.90
CA THR A 352 -9.88 -4.59 -22.37
C THR A 352 -8.48 -4.20 -21.89
N ASP A 353 -8.20 -2.90 -21.90
CA ASP A 353 -6.98 -2.37 -21.31
C ASP A 353 -6.92 -2.67 -19.80
N PHE A 354 -8.05 -2.58 -19.10
CA PHE A 354 -8.15 -2.96 -17.68
C PHE A 354 -7.67 -4.39 -17.43
N GLU A 355 -8.16 -5.37 -18.17
CA GLU A 355 -7.78 -6.78 -17.99
C GLU A 355 -6.29 -7.01 -18.27
N LYS A 356 -5.74 -6.38 -19.32
CA LYS A 356 -4.30 -6.46 -19.62
C LYS A 356 -3.45 -5.85 -18.50
N CYS A 357 -3.89 -4.71 -17.96
CA CYS A 357 -3.20 -4.05 -16.85
C CYS A 357 -3.22 -4.92 -15.59
N MET A 358 -4.39 -5.42 -15.20
CA MET A 358 -4.55 -6.31 -14.04
C MET A 358 -3.70 -7.58 -14.19
N GLN A 359 -3.76 -8.24 -15.36
CA GLN A 359 -2.96 -9.42 -15.66
C GLN A 359 -1.44 -9.16 -15.54
N ALA A 360 -0.96 -8.00 -15.99
CA ALA A 360 0.45 -7.64 -15.91
C ALA A 360 0.92 -7.42 -14.47
N ILE A 361 0.14 -6.70 -13.65
CA ILE A 361 0.53 -6.42 -12.26
C ILE A 361 0.37 -7.64 -11.36
N ASP A 362 -0.62 -8.50 -11.61
CA ASP A 362 -0.73 -9.80 -10.92
C ASP A 362 0.49 -10.68 -11.21
N CYS A 363 0.94 -10.68 -12.47
CA CYS A 363 2.18 -11.35 -12.84
C CYS A 363 3.40 -10.75 -12.13
N MET A 364 3.51 -9.42 -12.12
CA MET A 364 4.56 -8.68 -11.43
C MET A 364 4.64 -9.08 -9.96
N MET A 365 3.52 -9.03 -9.23
CA MET A 365 3.46 -9.41 -7.82
C MET A 365 3.89 -10.87 -7.61
N ASN A 366 3.36 -11.82 -8.40
CA ASN A 366 3.69 -13.24 -8.25
C ASN A 366 5.17 -13.55 -8.52
N LYS A 367 5.84 -12.77 -9.35
CA LYS A 367 7.28 -12.90 -9.56
C LYS A 367 8.08 -12.17 -8.49
N GLU A 368 7.72 -10.92 -8.18
CA GLU A 368 8.50 -10.08 -7.29
C GLU A 368 8.39 -10.46 -5.81
N MET A 369 7.35 -11.19 -5.42
CA MET A 369 7.28 -11.81 -4.08
C MET A 369 8.16 -13.06 -3.90
N ARG A 370 8.92 -13.47 -4.93
CA ARG A 370 9.88 -14.57 -4.87
C ARG A 370 11.23 -14.05 -4.42
N VAL A 371 11.47 -14.03 -3.12
CA VAL A 371 12.60 -13.30 -2.53
C VAL A 371 13.58 -14.25 -1.86
N VAL A 372 14.83 -13.82 -1.63
CA VAL A 372 15.75 -14.59 -0.80
C VAL A 372 15.20 -14.71 0.63
N GLY A 373 15.19 -15.95 1.13
CA GLY A 373 14.62 -16.29 2.44
C GLY A 373 15.59 -16.11 3.60
N PHE A 374 15.15 -16.55 4.78
CA PHE A 374 15.89 -16.42 6.04
C PHE A 374 17.30 -17.02 5.93
N ASP A 375 17.48 -18.11 5.18
CA ASP A 375 18.78 -18.74 4.93
C ASP A 375 19.86 -17.78 4.41
N SER A 376 19.48 -16.69 3.73
CA SER A 376 20.44 -15.73 3.15
C SER A 376 20.86 -14.62 4.11
N HIS A 377 19.93 -14.06 4.87
CA HIS A 377 20.15 -12.85 5.69
C HIS A 377 19.82 -13.03 7.18
N GLN A 378 19.27 -14.19 7.58
CA GLN A 378 18.96 -14.59 8.96
C GLN A 378 18.05 -13.61 9.72
N SER A 379 17.05 -13.02 9.05
CA SER A 379 16.12 -12.06 9.66
C SER A 379 14.70 -12.23 9.15
N HIS A 380 13.73 -12.46 10.05
CA HIS A 380 12.32 -12.58 9.67
C HIS A 380 11.77 -11.26 9.13
N ILE A 381 12.19 -10.13 9.71
CA ILE A 381 11.79 -8.79 9.28
C ILE A 381 12.24 -8.53 7.85
N VAL A 382 13.48 -8.89 7.48
CA VAL A 382 13.96 -8.73 6.09
C VAL A 382 13.19 -9.59 5.10
N THR A 383 12.85 -10.84 5.43
CA THR A 383 11.99 -11.66 4.57
C THR A 383 10.62 -11.01 4.38
N PHE A 384 10.02 -10.54 5.48
CA PHE A 384 8.74 -9.82 5.43
C PHE A 384 8.82 -8.57 4.55
N MET A 385 9.79 -7.68 4.75
CA MET A 385 9.91 -6.43 3.99
C MET A 385 10.10 -6.70 2.49
N GLN A 386 10.95 -7.67 2.14
CA GLN A 386 11.20 -8.02 0.74
C GLN A 386 9.93 -8.48 0.03
N GLN A 387 9.03 -9.21 0.69
CA GLN A 387 7.78 -9.67 0.09
C GLN A 387 6.67 -8.60 0.16
N MET A 388 6.62 -7.84 1.27
CA MET A 388 5.54 -6.90 1.50
C MET A 388 5.65 -5.65 0.62
N ILE A 389 6.86 -5.23 0.24
CA ILE A 389 7.04 -4.11 -0.71
C ILE A 389 6.38 -4.40 -2.07
N PRO A 390 6.73 -5.47 -2.82
CA PRO A 390 6.07 -5.77 -4.08
C PRO A 390 4.59 -6.14 -3.91
N HIS A 391 4.19 -6.73 -2.77
CA HIS A 391 2.78 -6.94 -2.42
C HIS A 391 2.00 -5.61 -2.37
N HIS A 392 2.54 -4.62 -1.66
CA HIS A 392 1.91 -3.30 -1.51
C HIS A 392 1.95 -2.49 -2.81
N ALA A 393 3.06 -2.56 -3.56
CA ALA A 393 3.17 -1.92 -4.87
C ALA A 393 2.09 -2.44 -5.83
N ASN A 394 1.76 -3.72 -5.77
CA ASN A 394 0.66 -4.29 -6.54
C ASN A 394 -0.71 -3.71 -6.15
N ALA A 395 -1.02 -3.59 -4.86
CA ALA A 395 -2.27 -2.96 -4.41
C ALA A 395 -2.39 -1.50 -4.83
N VAL A 396 -1.28 -0.74 -4.75
CA VAL A 396 -1.21 0.64 -5.25
C VAL A 396 -1.52 0.68 -6.75
N ASN A 397 -0.92 -0.21 -7.53
CA ASN A 397 -1.17 -0.32 -8.98
C ASN A 397 -2.63 -0.74 -9.28
N MET A 398 -3.21 -1.69 -8.53
CA MET A 398 -4.62 -2.09 -8.68
C MET A 398 -5.57 -0.91 -8.44
N ALA A 399 -5.35 -0.14 -7.37
CA ALA A 399 -6.16 1.03 -7.05
C ALA A 399 -6.06 2.11 -8.15
N LYS A 400 -4.85 2.35 -8.68
CA LYS A 400 -4.64 3.30 -9.79
C LYS A 400 -5.31 2.85 -11.09
N ILE A 401 -5.21 1.58 -11.43
CA ILE A 401 -5.89 1.00 -12.60
C ILE A 401 -7.41 1.20 -12.45
N LEU A 402 -7.98 0.90 -11.27
CA LEU A 402 -9.42 1.07 -11.07
C LEU A 402 -9.85 2.54 -11.20
N LEU A 403 -9.13 3.47 -10.54
CA LEU A 403 -9.40 4.90 -10.66
C LEU A 403 -9.30 5.39 -12.11
N LYS A 404 -8.39 4.83 -12.90
CA LYS A 404 -8.14 5.26 -14.27
C LYS A 404 -9.16 4.71 -15.27
N HIS A 405 -9.49 3.42 -15.16
CA HIS A 405 -10.30 2.72 -16.15
C HIS A 405 -11.78 2.63 -15.76
N ALA A 406 -12.12 2.91 -14.51
CA ALA A 406 -13.48 2.81 -13.97
C ALA A 406 -13.89 4.02 -13.13
N GLU A 407 -13.33 5.22 -13.39
CA GLU A 407 -13.59 6.46 -12.64
C GLU A 407 -15.08 6.70 -12.35
N THR A 408 -15.94 6.58 -13.38
CA THR A 408 -17.38 6.79 -13.23
C THR A 408 -18.08 5.70 -12.42
N GLU A 409 -17.59 4.46 -12.48
CA GLU A 409 -18.13 3.37 -11.65
C GLU A 409 -17.71 3.61 -10.19
N VAL A 410 -16.45 3.99 -9.96
CA VAL A 410 -15.91 4.27 -8.63
C VAL A 410 -16.68 5.40 -7.95
N ALA A 411 -16.91 6.51 -8.65
CA ALA A 411 -17.67 7.65 -8.13
C ALA A 411 -19.15 7.32 -7.84
N ALA A 412 -19.68 6.22 -8.39
CA ALA A 412 -21.05 5.78 -8.14
C ALA A 412 -21.19 4.91 -6.88
N VAL A 413 -20.08 4.43 -6.31
CA VAL A 413 -20.05 3.63 -5.08
C VAL A 413 -19.64 4.53 -3.93
N GLU A 414 -20.51 4.62 -2.92
CA GLU A 414 -20.25 5.39 -1.70
C GLU A 414 -18.91 4.97 -1.07
N ASP A 415 -18.09 5.96 -0.70
CA ASP A 415 -16.77 5.83 -0.07
C ASP A 415 -15.69 5.07 -0.86
N LEU A 416 -15.98 4.53 -2.05
CA LEU A 416 -15.02 3.70 -2.79
C LEU A 416 -13.83 4.50 -3.31
N GLU A 417 -14.05 5.74 -3.76
CA GLU A 417 -12.96 6.64 -4.16
C GLU A 417 -12.01 6.89 -2.97
N ASP A 418 -12.54 7.19 -1.79
CA ASP A 418 -11.74 7.43 -0.58
C ASP A 418 -10.97 6.18 -0.16
N ILE A 419 -11.54 4.98 -0.32
CA ILE A 419 -10.82 3.71 -0.12
C ILE A 419 -9.67 3.57 -1.12
N MET A 420 -9.85 3.89 -2.41
CA MET A 420 -8.78 3.85 -3.41
C MET A 420 -7.62 4.77 -3.05
N TRP A 421 -7.92 6.02 -2.71
CA TRP A 421 -6.91 6.99 -2.27
C TRP A 421 -6.23 6.51 -0.98
N GLY A 422 -6.98 5.93 -0.04
CA GLY A 422 -6.45 5.41 1.22
C GLY A 422 -5.47 4.27 0.99
N MET A 423 -5.78 3.33 0.09
CA MET A 423 -4.84 2.27 -0.30
C MET A 423 -3.57 2.84 -0.92
N ILE A 424 -3.70 3.77 -1.87
CA ILE A 424 -2.52 4.34 -2.55
C ILE A 424 -1.61 5.05 -1.55
N ASN A 425 -2.17 5.87 -0.67
CA ASN A 425 -1.37 6.69 0.25
C ASN A 425 -0.78 5.86 1.40
N VAL A 426 -1.59 5.06 2.09
CA VAL A 426 -1.14 4.27 3.26
C VAL A 426 -0.13 3.20 2.84
N GLN A 427 -0.37 2.51 1.72
CA GLN A 427 0.56 1.47 1.29
C GLN A 427 1.87 2.05 0.73
N ASN A 428 1.84 3.21 0.08
CA ASN A 428 3.09 3.90 -0.31
C ASN A 428 3.90 4.39 0.90
N PHE A 429 3.25 4.89 1.95
CA PHE A 429 3.94 5.21 3.22
C PHE A 429 4.62 3.97 3.80
N GLN A 430 3.90 2.85 3.86
CA GLN A 430 4.46 1.58 4.35
C GLN A 430 5.63 1.12 3.49
N ILE A 431 5.53 1.16 2.15
CA ILE A 431 6.64 0.86 1.24
C ILE A 431 7.87 1.70 1.57
N HIS A 432 7.68 3.01 1.80
CA HIS A 432 8.77 3.91 2.12
C HIS A 432 9.49 3.50 3.42
N VAL A 433 8.73 3.23 4.48
CA VAL A 433 9.29 2.75 5.76
C VAL A 433 10.05 1.44 5.60
N MET A 434 9.49 0.48 4.86
CA MET A 434 10.11 -0.82 4.62
C MET A 434 11.42 -0.69 3.82
N ARG A 435 11.47 0.20 2.80
CA ARG A 435 12.69 0.48 2.03
C ARG A 435 13.78 1.12 2.89
N ASN A 436 13.43 2.07 3.75
CA ASN A 436 14.38 2.66 4.72
C ASN A 436 14.96 1.61 5.66
N TYR A 437 14.12 0.70 6.17
CA TYR A 437 14.59 -0.42 6.99
C TYR A 437 15.59 -1.29 6.23
N LEU A 438 15.27 -1.71 5.00
CA LEU A 438 16.17 -2.54 4.19
C LEU A 438 17.50 -1.84 3.88
N ALA A 439 17.49 -0.54 3.58
CA ALA A 439 18.70 0.22 3.28
C ALA A 439 19.68 0.28 4.47
N SER A 440 19.15 0.36 5.70
CA SER A 440 19.96 0.40 6.92
C SER A 440 20.41 -0.98 7.42
N HIS A 441 19.86 -2.07 6.85
CA HIS A 441 20.10 -3.42 7.35
C HIS A 441 21.34 -4.08 6.71
N THR A 442 22.42 -4.21 7.49
CA THR A 442 23.73 -4.69 6.99
C THR A 442 23.69 -6.08 6.39
N ALA A 443 23.01 -7.05 7.01
CA ALA A 443 22.92 -8.41 6.49
C ALA A 443 22.21 -8.49 5.13
N TYR A 444 21.26 -7.58 4.90
CA TYR A 444 20.58 -7.47 3.61
C TYR A 444 21.51 -6.86 2.56
N GLY A 445 22.17 -5.74 2.87
CA GLY A 445 23.14 -5.10 1.97
C GLY A 445 24.37 -5.96 1.63
N ASP A 446 24.76 -6.88 2.52
CA ASP A 446 25.85 -7.84 2.30
C ASP A 446 25.42 -9.06 1.45
N THR A 447 24.11 -9.27 1.26
CA THR A 447 23.60 -10.39 0.44
C THR A 447 23.84 -10.09 -1.05
N ILE A 448 24.49 -11.02 -1.75
CA ILE A 448 24.77 -10.91 -3.18
C ILE A 448 23.81 -11.81 -3.96
N HIS A 449 23.07 -11.21 -4.90
CA HIS A 449 22.22 -11.90 -5.86
C HIS A 449 22.66 -11.55 -7.28
N ASP A 450 22.86 -12.56 -8.14
CA ASP A 450 23.36 -12.40 -9.51
C ASP A 450 24.63 -11.53 -9.65
N GLY A 451 25.50 -11.60 -8.64
CA GLY A 451 26.75 -10.85 -8.59
C GLY A 451 26.61 -9.37 -8.19
N VAL A 452 25.41 -8.94 -7.76
CA VAL A 452 25.11 -7.58 -7.31
C VAL A 452 24.62 -7.60 -5.85
N PRO A 453 25.06 -6.68 -4.99
CA PRO A 453 24.50 -6.53 -3.65
C PRO A 453 23.03 -6.11 -3.70
N LEU A 454 22.24 -6.62 -2.76
CA LEU A 454 20.86 -6.16 -2.58
C LEU A 454 20.83 -4.75 -1.98
N LEU A 455 19.89 -3.93 -2.45
CA LEU A 455 19.63 -2.55 -2.09
C LEU A 455 18.13 -2.36 -1.83
N ALA A 456 17.74 -1.29 -1.14
CA ALA A 456 16.33 -0.99 -0.88
C ALA A 456 15.45 -0.84 -2.14
N THR A 457 16.06 -0.53 -3.28
CA THR A 457 15.40 -0.42 -4.58
C THR A 457 15.45 -1.72 -5.40
N SER A 458 16.21 -2.72 -4.98
CA SER A 458 16.29 -4.04 -5.61
C SER A 458 15.55 -5.08 -4.77
N VAL A 459 14.30 -4.78 -4.44
CA VAL A 459 13.35 -5.78 -3.93
C VAL A 459 12.63 -6.40 -5.12
N GLY A 460 12.39 -7.71 -5.10
CA GLY A 460 11.75 -8.40 -6.21
C GLY A 460 12.19 -9.86 -6.37
N GLU A 461 12.08 -10.35 -7.61
CA GLU A 461 12.35 -11.74 -8.00
C GLU A 461 13.84 -12.09 -7.81
N HIS A 462 14.18 -12.65 -6.65
CA HIS A 462 15.53 -13.10 -6.28
C HIS A 462 15.66 -14.63 -6.24
N CYS A 463 14.63 -15.36 -6.64
CA CYS A 463 14.70 -16.81 -6.84
C CYS A 463 13.81 -17.28 -7.97
N GLU A 464 14.27 -18.31 -8.69
CA GLU A 464 13.47 -18.99 -9.71
C GLU A 464 12.45 -19.92 -9.06
N SER A 465 11.37 -20.23 -9.80
CA SER A 465 10.26 -21.07 -9.31
C SER A 465 10.60 -22.54 -9.00
N THR A 466 11.81 -23.01 -9.32
CA THR A 466 12.25 -24.40 -9.16
C THR A 466 13.30 -24.54 -8.06
N LEU A 467 13.06 -25.44 -7.09
CA LEU A 467 14.07 -25.88 -6.11
C LEU A 467 14.85 -27.10 -6.62
N ASP A 468 16.15 -27.14 -6.33
CA ASP A 468 17.05 -28.25 -6.67
C ASP A 468 17.06 -29.39 -5.61
N VAL A 469 16.29 -29.29 -4.52
CA VAL A 469 16.33 -30.30 -3.42
C VAL A 469 14.98 -30.47 -2.69
N ASP A 470 14.58 -31.73 -2.49
CA ASP A 470 13.42 -32.13 -1.66
C ASP A 470 13.66 -31.86 -0.15
N VAL A 471 12.69 -31.23 0.52
CA VAL A 471 12.73 -30.91 1.96
C VAL A 471 11.94 -31.94 2.78
N VAL A 472 12.50 -32.40 3.91
CA VAL A 472 11.85 -33.33 4.86
C VAL A 472 11.48 -32.59 6.15
N ILE A 473 10.19 -32.65 6.50
CA ILE A 473 9.58 -31.92 7.63
C ILE A 473 9.47 -32.81 8.88
N PRO A 474 10.00 -32.40 10.05
CA PRO A 474 9.63 -32.98 11.34
C PRO A 474 8.36 -32.30 11.88
N THR A 475 7.32 -33.07 12.19
CA THR A 475 6.11 -32.59 12.87
C THR A 475 6.38 -32.31 14.35
N GLN A 476 6.27 -31.06 14.80
CA GLN A 476 6.03 -30.75 16.21
C GLN A 476 4.76 -29.92 16.37
N SER A 477 3.75 -30.48 17.04
CA SER A 477 2.57 -29.71 17.47
C SER A 477 2.88 -29.03 18.80
N GLN A 478 2.97 -27.70 18.80
CA GLN A 478 2.89 -26.91 20.03
C GLN A 478 1.41 -26.70 20.37
N ASN A 479 0.97 -27.26 21.51
CA ASN A 479 -0.32 -26.95 22.13
C ASN A 479 -0.21 -25.59 22.82
N LEU A 480 -0.71 -24.54 22.17
CA LEU A 480 -0.93 -23.25 22.82
C LEU A 480 -2.25 -23.31 23.59
N SER A 481 -2.18 -23.34 24.93
CA SER A 481 -3.34 -23.01 25.77
C SER A 481 -3.61 -21.50 25.68
N PRO A 482 -4.85 -21.05 25.41
CA PRO A 482 -5.17 -19.63 25.45
C PRO A 482 -5.00 -19.11 26.88
N THR A 483 -4.15 -18.10 27.07
CA THR A 483 -4.00 -17.42 28.35
C THR A 483 -5.20 -16.50 28.55
N THR A 484 -6.07 -16.84 29.50
CA THR A 484 -7.32 -16.12 29.84
C THR A 484 -7.09 -14.85 30.67
N SER A 485 -5.88 -14.28 30.66
CA SER A 485 -5.53 -13.06 31.37
C SER A 485 -5.41 -11.87 30.41
N VAL A 486 -5.93 -10.72 30.83
CA VAL A 486 -5.79 -9.41 30.17
C VAL A 486 -4.87 -8.55 31.02
N SER A 487 -3.77 -8.04 30.42
CA SER A 487 -2.79 -7.22 31.14
C SER A 487 -3.43 -5.91 31.63
N GLY A 488 -3.03 -5.45 32.81
CA GLY A 488 -3.51 -4.18 33.39
C GLY A 488 -4.98 -4.18 33.84
N CYS A 489 -5.70 -5.30 33.77
CA CYS A 489 -7.11 -5.37 34.12
C CYS A 489 -7.40 -6.55 35.09
N THR A 490 -8.18 -6.28 36.14
CA THR A 490 -8.66 -7.31 37.07
C THR A 490 -10.17 -7.46 36.92
N PRO A 491 -10.68 -8.61 36.43
CA PRO A 491 -12.10 -8.77 36.18
C PRO A 491 -12.91 -8.76 37.48
N SER A 492 -14.13 -8.21 37.43
CA SER A 492 -15.12 -8.24 38.51
C SER A 492 -16.53 -8.33 37.94
N ASP A 493 -17.54 -8.51 38.81
CA ASP A 493 -18.97 -8.54 38.43
C ASP A 493 -19.44 -7.30 37.64
N THR A 494 -18.69 -6.20 37.69
CA THR A 494 -18.99 -4.94 36.96
C THR A 494 -17.86 -4.50 36.02
N MET A 495 -16.77 -5.27 35.93
CA MET A 495 -15.60 -4.93 35.12
C MET A 495 -15.22 -6.12 34.26
N LEU A 496 -15.60 -6.05 32.98
CA LEU A 496 -15.19 -7.01 31.97
C LEU A 496 -13.86 -6.59 31.39
N CYS A 497 -12.84 -7.42 31.59
CA CYS A 497 -11.55 -7.26 30.96
C CYS A 497 -11.55 -8.00 29.62
N MET A 498 -11.32 -7.28 28.53
CA MET A 498 -11.25 -7.85 27.19
C MET A 498 -9.94 -7.51 26.50
N LYS A 499 -9.49 -8.40 25.62
CA LYS A 499 -8.41 -8.17 24.66
C LYS A 499 -8.81 -8.73 23.31
N VAL A 500 -8.19 -8.27 22.23
CA VAL A 500 -8.31 -8.90 20.92
C VAL A 500 -7.27 -10.02 20.83
N ASN A 501 -7.71 -11.22 20.45
CA ASN A 501 -6.85 -12.29 19.95
C ASN A 501 -6.86 -12.26 18.42
N LEU A 502 -5.83 -11.65 17.84
CA LEU A 502 -5.65 -11.54 16.41
C LEU A 502 -5.42 -12.87 15.69
N LEU A 503 -4.89 -13.88 16.39
CA LEU A 503 -4.59 -15.19 15.84
C LEU A 503 -5.82 -16.09 15.75
N ALA A 504 -6.97 -15.61 16.25
CA ALA A 504 -8.25 -16.28 16.15
C ALA A 504 -9.05 -15.69 14.98
N GLY A 505 -9.21 -16.45 13.89
CA GLY A 505 -10.00 -16.05 12.73
C GLY A 505 -9.40 -14.93 11.87
N GLU A 506 -10.15 -14.51 10.85
CA GLU A 506 -9.70 -13.56 9.83
C GLU A 506 -9.54 -12.15 10.41
N THR A 507 -10.52 -11.69 11.18
CA THR A 507 -10.56 -10.33 11.76
C THR A 507 -10.06 -10.27 13.21
N GLY A 508 -9.63 -11.39 13.78
CA GLY A 508 -9.44 -11.51 15.23
C GLY A 508 -10.78 -11.69 15.97
N TYR A 509 -10.71 -12.22 17.19
CA TYR A 509 -11.87 -12.29 18.10
C TYR A 509 -11.54 -11.67 19.45
N TYR A 510 -12.56 -11.18 20.16
CA TYR A 510 -12.40 -10.76 21.54
C TYR A 510 -12.24 -11.97 22.48
N GLU A 511 -11.27 -11.89 23.39
CA GLU A 511 -11.13 -12.78 24.53
C GLU A 511 -11.43 -12.00 25.81
N PHE A 512 -12.12 -12.66 26.74
CA PHE A 512 -12.51 -12.07 28.02
C PHE A 512 -11.82 -12.78 29.17
N ALA A 513 -11.31 -12.00 30.13
CA ALA A 513 -10.66 -12.58 31.30
C ALA A 513 -11.65 -13.45 32.09
N GLY A 514 -11.25 -14.68 32.41
CA GLY A 514 -12.12 -15.64 33.11
C GLY A 514 -13.11 -16.42 32.25
N HIS A 515 -13.15 -16.18 30.93
CA HIS A 515 -13.96 -16.93 29.98
C HIS A 515 -13.09 -17.72 29.01
N THR A 516 -13.55 -18.90 28.60
CA THR A 516 -12.81 -19.78 27.66
C THR A 516 -13.39 -19.68 26.26
N GLY A 517 -12.54 -19.42 25.27
CA GLY A 517 -12.87 -19.41 23.85
C GLY A 517 -12.97 -18.00 23.25
N PRO A 518 -12.91 -17.88 21.91
CA PRO A 518 -13.08 -16.62 21.20
C PRO A 518 -14.55 -16.16 21.24
N SER A 519 -14.79 -14.90 21.60
CA SER A 519 -16.13 -14.27 21.73
C SER A 519 -17.14 -15.12 22.51
N PRO A 520 -16.87 -15.40 23.80
CA PRO A 520 -17.77 -16.18 24.64
C PRO A 520 -19.10 -15.44 24.85
N ASP A 521 -20.18 -16.19 25.04
CA ASP A 521 -21.44 -15.61 25.51
C ASP A 521 -21.24 -14.95 26.88
N ILE A 522 -21.66 -13.69 27.00
CA ILE A 522 -21.53 -12.90 28.23
C ILE A 522 -22.93 -12.62 28.76
N GLU A 523 -23.27 -13.22 29.90
CA GLU A 523 -24.49 -12.87 30.62
C GLU A 523 -24.31 -11.53 31.35
N VAL A 524 -24.79 -10.44 30.74
CA VAL A 524 -24.94 -9.16 31.42
C VAL A 524 -26.27 -9.15 32.17
N ARG A 525 -26.23 -9.20 33.50
CA ARG A 525 -27.43 -8.99 34.33
C ARG A 525 -27.72 -7.49 34.39
N ILE A 526 -28.77 -7.05 33.68
CA ILE A 526 -29.29 -5.68 33.73
C ILE A 526 -30.08 -5.46 35.02
#